data_AF-A0AA96MET4-F1
#
_entry.id   AF-A0AA96MET4-F1
#
_cell.length_a   1.000
_cell.length_b   1.000
_cell.length_c   1.000
_cell.angle_alpha   90.00
_cell.angle_beta   90.00
_cell.angle_gamma   90.00
#
_symmetry.space_group_name_H-M   'P 1'
#
loop_
_entity.id
_entity.type
_entity.pdbx_description
1 polymer ?
#
loop_
_entity_poly.entity_id
_entity_poly.type
_entity_poly.pdbx_seq_one_letter_code
_entity_poly.pdbx_strand_id
1 'polypeptide(L)'
;MAEACMLEAPGTAAALRHYAEAGGQLVLLSAEPGQQAALSGLLDRPVRVQPHEAYHLAAEYDYAAVQGFSPVDLFGFDKVFLSPREVRNHVLAAHSLDIAGADALCTSFEGTAWKDYFVHGYTAEYSRLALVELNRRKARPAGAFMTEVKLGEGSVICSQLLTGPGSDKAVRLYTRLLANLGASFDDGLLDSVKGDGEWAVETMMALPCLPHIHFEEMKAYYIDPEFSLNNLGEGLYGWMQKKERRPGDGTLRIANAGNNRWFLSCFVDVPGKAGEAAQHYPGRLRINTDAPYEIYLNGELVSEPERELTLQTGLNRLIAILQGTGGDLAFGLTFLNRDGTYMKGLEYRLTLDEVEPK
;
A
#
# COMPACT_ATOMS: atom_id res chain seq x y z
N MET A 1 15.78 1.62 20.03
CA MET A 1 14.53 2.35 19.76
C MET A 1 13.68 2.31 21.02
N ALA A 2 12.96 3.39 21.35
CA ALA A 2 12.12 3.46 22.55
C ALA A 2 10.82 4.24 22.27
N GLU A 3 9.71 3.81 22.87
CA GLU A 3 8.47 4.58 22.89
C GLU A 3 8.57 5.75 23.87
N ALA A 4 7.99 6.91 23.51
CA ALA A 4 8.03 8.12 24.33
C ALA A 4 7.34 7.95 25.69
N CYS A 5 6.30 7.11 25.78
CA CYS A 5 5.61 6.80 27.03
C CYS A 5 6.54 6.14 28.07
N MET A 6 7.56 5.40 27.64
CA MET A 6 8.50 4.74 28.55
C MET A 6 9.40 5.74 29.29
N LEU A 7 9.52 6.98 28.79
CA LEU A 7 10.32 8.03 29.41
C LEU A 7 9.73 8.50 30.75
N GLU A 8 8.44 8.27 30.99
CA GLU A 8 7.75 8.63 32.23
C GLU A 8 8.15 7.69 33.40
N ALA A 9 8.70 6.51 33.10
CA ALA A 9 9.19 5.61 34.12
C ALA A 9 10.43 6.22 34.83
N PRO A 10 10.50 6.17 36.18
CA PRO A 10 11.57 6.78 36.94
C PRO A 10 12.96 6.31 36.49
N GLY A 11 13.86 7.26 36.20
CA GLY A 11 15.25 6.99 35.83
C GLY A 11 15.48 6.62 34.36
N THR A 12 14.44 6.29 33.59
CA THR A 12 14.57 5.89 32.18
C THR A 12 15.12 7.02 31.31
N ALA A 13 14.58 8.24 31.43
CA ALA A 13 15.07 9.39 30.68
C ALA A 13 16.55 9.68 30.97
N ALA A 14 16.98 9.58 32.23
CA ALA A 14 18.38 9.79 32.61
C ALA A 14 19.31 8.68 32.06
N ALA A 15 18.86 7.42 32.09
CA ALA A 15 19.63 6.30 31.54
C ALA A 15 19.80 6.41 30.02
N LEU A 16 18.72 6.77 29.30
CA LEU A 16 18.76 6.98 27.85
C LEU A 16 19.61 8.19 27.47
N ARG A 17 19.55 9.27 28.26
CA ARG A 17 20.43 10.43 28.10
C ARG A 17 21.89 10.03 28.23
N HIS A 18 22.24 9.31 29.29
CA HIS A 18 23.62 8.86 29.51
C HIS A 18 24.13 7.95 28.38
N TYR A 19 23.27 7.06 27.87
CA TYR A 19 23.59 6.24 26.70
C TYR A 19 23.88 7.09 25.46
N ALA A 20 23.05 8.09 25.17
CA ALA A 20 23.27 8.99 24.04
C ALA A 20 24.55 9.83 24.21
N GLU A 21 24.75 10.41 25.40
CA GLU A 21 25.96 11.18 25.74
C GLU A 21 27.26 10.37 25.56
N ALA A 22 27.21 9.05 25.83
CA ALA A 22 28.32 8.12 25.66
C ALA A 22 28.58 7.69 24.20
N GLY A 23 27.89 8.27 23.21
CA GLY A 23 28.06 7.94 21.78
C GLY A 23 26.95 7.06 21.21
N GLY A 24 25.94 6.71 22.01
CA GLY A 24 24.79 5.93 21.57
C GLY A 24 23.88 6.70 20.62
N GLN A 25 23.26 5.99 19.67
CA GLN A 25 22.19 6.52 18.84
C GLN A 25 20.83 6.03 19.35
N LEU A 26 19.93 6.97 19.61
CA LEU A 26 18.59 6.68 20.12
C LEU A 26 17.52 7.14 19.12
N VAL A 27 16.59 6.25 18.79
CA VAL A 27 15.36 6.61 18.08
C VAL A 27 14.20 6.56 19.07
N LEU A 28 13.53 7.70 19.25
CA LEU A 28 12.30 7.85 20.01
C LEU A 28 11.12 7.87 19.05
N LEU A 29 10.13 7.02 19.33
CA LEU A 29 8.87 6.97 18.59
C LEU A 29 7.92 8.10 19.01
N SER A 30 6.79 8.19 18.31
CA SER A 30 5.84 9.29 18.39
C SER A 30 5.46 9.64 19.83
N ALA A 31 5.46 10.94 20.12
CA ALA A 31 5.16 11.46 21.44
C ALA A 31 3.87 12.27 21.44
N GLU A 32 3.14 12.19 22.55
CA GLU A 32 1.94 12.97 22.78
C GLU A 32 2.22 14.23 23.60
N PRO A 33 1.32 15.24 23.58
CA PRO A 33 1.47 16.47 24.38
C PRO A 33 1.77 16.23 25.87
N GLY A 34 1.24 15.14 26.46
CA GLY A 34 1.51 14.77 27.86
C GLY A 34 2.97 14.43 28.16
N GLN A 35 3.74 13.99 27.16
CA GLN A 35 5.11 13.48 27.32
C GLN A 35 6.19 14.55 27.12
N GLN A 36 5.78 15.80 26.87
CA GLN A 36 6.68 16.92 26.60
C GLN A 36 7.72 17.15 27.71
N ALA A 37 7.33 17.00 28.98
CA ALA A 37 8.23 17.19 30.12
C ALA A 37 9.31 16.10 30.18
N ALA A 38 8.94 14.85 29.91
CA ALA A 38 9.88 13.73 29.87
C ALA A 38 10.90 13.87 28.73
N LEU A 39 10.42 14.28 27.54
CA LEU A 39 11.31 14.60 26.40
C LEU A 39 12.24 15.78 26.71
N SER A 40 11.73 16.83 27.35
CA SER A 40 12.55 17.98 27.73
C SER A 40 13.66 17.58 28.71
N GLY A 41 13.37 16.71 29.67
CA GLY A 41 14.36 16.19 30.61
C GLY A 41 15.42 15.31 29.96
N LEU A 42 15.03 14.47 29.00
CA LEU A 42 15.95 13.64 28.22
C LEU A 42 16.90 14.49 27.37
N LEU A 43 16.38 15.52 26.69
CA LEU A 43 17.13 16.33 25.71
C LEU A 43 17.83 17.55 26.33
N ASP A 44 17.61 17.80 27.62
CA ASP A 44 18.10 18.96 28.37
C ASP A 44 17.70 20.32 27.80
N ARG A 45 16.53 20.39 27.17
CA ARG A 45 16.08 21.59 26.48
C ARG A 45 14.56 21.63 26.37
N PRO A 46 13.96 22.82 26.19
CA PRO A 46 12.53 22.93 25.98
C PRO A 46 12.11 22.17 24.72
N VAL A 47 11.15 21.26 24.91
CA VAL A 47 10.44 20.57 23.83
C VAL A 47 9.01 21.06 23.82
N ARG A 48 8.43 21.22 22.63
CA ARG A 48 6.99 21.42 22.45
C ARG A 48 6.44 20.37 21.49
N VAL A 49 5.38 19.69 21.93
CA VAL A 49 4.62 18.75 21.09
C VAL A 49 3.28 19.40 20.77
N GLN A 50 3.04 19.70 19.49
CA GLN A 50 1.88 20.50 19.07
C GLN A 50 1.01 19.75 18.07
N PRO A 51 -0.33 19.87 18.13
CA PRO A 51 -1.21 19.31 17.11
C PRO A 51 -0.88 19.88 15.73
N HIS A 52 -0.44 19.02 14.83
CA HIS A 52 -0.07 19.38 13.48
C HIS A 52 -0.19 18.15 12.60
N GLU A 53 -1.39 17.89 12.09
CA GLU A 53 -1.62 16.74 11.22
C GLU A 53 -0.90 16.92 9.87
N ALA A 54 -0.18 15.90 9.42
CA ALA A 54 0.53 15.88 8.14
C ALA A 54 0.24 14.60 7.34
N TYR A 55 0.00 14.78 6.03
CA TYR A 55 -0.15 13.71 5.04
C TYR A 55 0.98 13.72 4.00
N HIS A 56 1.84 14.73 4.00
CA HIS A 56 2.93 14.85 3.05
C HIS A 56 4.12 15.50 3.75
N LEU A 57 5.24 14.79 3.78
CA LEU A 57 6.48 15.21 4.38
C LEU A 57 7.58 15.25 3.32
N ALA A 58 8.57 16.09 3.55
CA ALA A 58 9.83 16.09 2.81
C ALA A 58 10.97 15.76 3.79
N ALA A 59 11.87 14.88 3.38
CA ALA A 59 13.11 14.61 4.09
C ALA A 59 14.21 15.60 3.65
N GLU A 60 15.06 15.98 4.59
CA GLU A 60 16.26 16.77 4.32
C GLU A 60 17.45 15.84 4.09
N TYR A 61 17.75 15.58 2.81
CA TYR A 61 18.69 14.53 2.39
C TYR A 61 20.16 14.86 2.67
N ASP A 62 20.45 16.09 3.12
CA ASP A 62 21.78 16.47 3.63
C ASP A 62 22.12 15.70 4.92
N TYR A 63 21.12 15.19 5.66
CA TYR A 63 21.33 14.39 6.86
C TYR A 63 21.37 12.88 6.55
N ALA A 64 22.47 12.23 6.94
CA ALA A 64 22.69 10.79 6.72
C ALA A 64 21.55 9.90 7.24
N ALA A 65 20.92 10.29 8.36
CA ALA A 65 19.84 9.52 8.99
C ALA A 65 18.64 9.28 8.05
N VAL A 66 18.31 10.24 7.19
CA VAL A 66 17.14 10.18 6.28
C VAL A 66 17.51 10.00 4.82
N GLN A 67 18.80 9.76 4.52
CA GLN A 67 19.22 9.46 3.16
C GLN A 67 18.53 8.20 2.62
N GLY A 68 18.05 8.30 1.38
CA GLY A 68 17.33 7.21 0.72
C GLY A 68 15.91 6.98 1.23
N PHE A 69 15.34 7.89 2.04
CA PHE A 69 13.91 7.90 2.28
C PHE A 69 13.17 8.12 0.96
N SER A 70 12.20 7.27 0.66
CA SER A 70 11.41 7.41 -0.57
C SER A 70 10.38 8.52 -0.40
N PRO A 71 10.27 9.47 -1.36
CA PRO A 71 9.18 10.44 -1.38
C PRO A 71 7.79 9.78 -1.34
N VAL A 72 7.65 8.59 -1.92
CA VAL A 72 6.39 7.81 -1.92
C VAL A 72 6.03 7.34 -0.51
N ASP A 73 7.02 6.99 0.31
CA ASP A 73 6.80 6.56 1.68
C ASP A 73 6.46 7.75 2.60
N LEU A 74 6.90 8.96 2.24
CA LEU A 74 6.58 10.23 2.89
C LEU A 74 5.32 10.93 2.33
N PHE A 75 4.55 10.23 1.50
CA PHE A 75 3.32 10.73 0.89
C PHE A 75 2.12 9.85 1.28
N GLY A 76 1.22 10.36 2.10
CA GLY A 76 0.07 9.64 2.67
C GLY A 76 -1.21 9.69 1.83
N PHE A 77 -1.20 10.37 0.67
CA PHE A 77 -2.37 10.43 -0.22
C PHE A 77 -2.37 9.28 -1.24
N ASP A 78 -2.58 8.04 -0.80
CA ASP A 78 -2.58 6.86 -1.67
C ASP A 78 -3.85 6.73 -2.53
N LYS A 79 -4.99 7.26 -2.05
CA LYS A 79 -6.28 7.22 -2.74
C LYS A 79 -6.45 8.46 -3.61
N VAL A 80 -6.10 8.32 -4.88
CA VAL A 80 -6.35 9.32 -5.91
C VAL A 80 -7.84 9.37 -6.27
N PHE A 81 -8.36 10.55 -6.59
CA PHE A 81 -9.73 10.77 -7.06
C PHE A 81 -10.06 9.85 -8.25
N LEU A 82 -11.25 9.21 -8.22
CA LEU A 82 -11.71 8.21 -9.20
C LEU A 82 -10.87 6.93 -9.30
N SER A 83 -9.85 6.74 -8.47
CA SER A 83 -9.09 5.49 -8.48
C SER A 83 -9.97 4.31 -8.02
N PRO A 84 -10.05 3.22 -8.79
CA PRO A 84 -10.83 2.04 -8.42
C PRO A 84 -10.18 1.22 -7.29
N ARG A 85 -8.99 1.60 -6.81
CA ARG A 85 -8.24 0.91 -5.75
C ARG A 85 -8.90 1.05 -4.38
N GLU A 86 -8.90 0.01 -3.56
CA GLU A 86 -9.40 0.06 -2.18
C GLU A 86 -8.37 0.58 -1.16
N VAL A 87 -7.48 1.47 -1.60
CA VAL A 87 -6.52 2.14 -0.72
C VAL A 87 -7.19 3.32 0.02
N ARG A 88 -6.64 3.69 1.17
CA ARG A 88 -7.12 4.85 1.95
C ARG A 88 -6.00 5.87 2.02
N ASN A 89 -6.37 7.13 2.24
CA ASN A 89 -5.39 8.15 2.59
C ASN A 89 -5.04 8.01 4.07
N HIS A 90 -3.77 8.12 4.39
CA HIS A 90 -3.22 7.89 5.71
C HIS A 90 -2.55 9.15 6.25
N VAL A 91 -2.93 9.52 7.48
CA VAL A 91 -2.17 10.50 8.27
C VAL A 91 -0.80 9.91 8.55
N LEU A 92 0.27 10.63 8.21
CA LEU A 92 1.64 10.19 8.48
C LEU A 92 2.06 10.55 9.91
N ALA A 93 1.60 11.68 10.41
CA ALA A 93 1.86 12.16 11.76
C ALA A 93 0.75 13.10 12.25
N ALA A 94 0.43 13.04 13.54
CA ALA A 94 -0.61 13.87 14.17
C ALA A 94 -0.07 15.11 14.90
N HIS A 95 1.20 15.04 15.35
CA HIS A 95 1.85 16.08 16.13
C HIS A 95 3.20 16.45 15.52
N SER A 96 3.55 17.73 15.58
CA SER A 96 4.89 18.22 15.26
C SER A 96 5.70 18.50 16.53
N LEU A 97 7.01 18.57 16.35
CA LEU A 97 7.99 18.88 17.38
C LEU A 97 8.58 20.27 17.13
N ASP A 98 8.63 21.07 18.19
CA ASP A 98 9.43 22.30 18.26
C ASP A 98 10.46 22.11 19.38
N ILE A 99 11.70 21.91 18.98
CA ILE A 99 12.83 21.61 19.87
C ILE A 99 13.95 22.59 19.57
N ALA A 100 14.36 23.35 20.58
CA ALA A 100 15.39 24.36 20.41
C ALA A 100 16.73 23.73 19.95
N GLY A 101 17.26 24.22 18.83
CA GLY A 101 18.55 23.78 18.28
C GLY A 101 18.57 22.30 17.83
N ALA A 102 17.40 21.74 17.49
CA ALA A 102 17.32 20.45 16.82
C ALA A 102 17.36 20.63 15.30
N ASP A 103 17.97 19.67 14.61
CA ASP A 103 17.97 19.60 13.16
C ASP A 103 16.66 18.95 12.70
N ALA A 104 15.91 19.62 11.83
CA ALA A 104 14.68 19.09 11.28
C ALA A 104 14.98 18.15 10.11
N LEU A 105 14.84 16.84 10.33
CA LEU A 105 15.11 15.81 9.34
C LEU A 105 13.94 15.60 8.37
N CYS A 106 12.71 15.71 8.86
CA CYS A 106 11.49 15.64 8.04
C CYS A 106 10.54 16.76 8.41
N THR A 107 10.05 17.52 7.43
CA THR A 107 9.10 18.63 7.61
C THR A 107 7.87 18.49 6.74
N SER A 108 6.73 19.04 7.17
CA SER A 108 5.51 18.99 6.35
C SER A 108 5.56 19.87 5.11
N PHE A 109 4.95 19.38 4.04
CA PHE A 109 4.72 20.17 2.83
C PHE A 109 3.38 20.92 2.95
N GLU A 110 3.44 22.24 3.13
CA GLU A 110 2.27 23.08 3.40
C GLU A 110 1.81 23.86 2.16
N GLY A 111 0.59 24.40 2.21
CA GLY A 111 0.03 25.25 1.15
C GLY A 111 -0.38 24.50 -0.13
N THR A 112 -0.55 23.19 -0.06
CA THR A 112 -1.06 22.38 -1.18
C THR A 112 -2.55 22.11 -1.04
N ALA A 113 -3.23 21.93 -2.18
CA ALA A 113 -4.65 21.56 -2.21
C ALA A 113 -4.90 20.05 -2.06
N TRP A 114 -3.85 19.24 -1.84
CA TRP A 114 -3.96 17.78 -1.83
C TRP A 114 -4.91 17.24 -0.76
N LYS A 115 -4.86 17.82 0.44
CA LYS A 115 -5.79 17.44 1.51
C LYS A 115 -7.24 17.74 1.14
N ASP A 116 -7.49 18.89 0.53
CA ASP A 116 -8.85 19.24 0.08
C ASP A 116 -9.37 18.29 -1.00
N TYR A 117 -8.51 17.90 -1.95
CA TYR A 117 -8.91 17.01 -3.02
C TYR A 117 -9.09 15.56 -2.55
N PHE A 118 -8.09 15.02 -1.86
CA PHE A 118 -8.03 13.59 -1.58
C PHE A 118 -8.66 13.21 -0.24
N VAL A 119 -8.69 14.11 0.75
CA VAL A 119 -9.28 13.83 2.07
C VAL A 119 -10.68 14.45 2.17
N HIS A 120 -10.86 15.72 1.79
CA HIS A 120 -12.17 16.38 1.89
C HIS A 120 -13.08 16.17 0.67
N GLY A 121 -12.54 15.65 -0.45
CA GLY A 121 -13.32 15.35 -1.66
C GLY A 121 -13.76 16.58 -2.46
N TYR A 122 -13.09 17.73 -2.29
CA TYR A 122 -13.41 18.96 -3.02
C TYR A 122 -12.82 18.97 -4.43
N THR A 123 -13.36 18.13 -5.30
CA THR A 123 -12.77 17.83 -6.62
C THR A 123 -13.45 18.53 -7.79
N ALA A 124 -14.47 19.34 -7.53
CA ALA A 124 -15.24 20.08 -8.54
C ALA A 124 -14.31 20.97 -9.39
N GLU A 125 -14.38 20.83 -10.72
CA GLU A 125 -13.41 21.44 -11.63
C GLU A 125 -13.35 22.96 -11.50
N TYR A 126 -14.51 23.61 -11.38
CA TYR A 126 -14.63 25.06 -11.27
C TYR A 126 -13.96 25.67 -10.03
N SER A 127 -13.68 24.88 -8.99
CA SER A 127 -13.08 25.37 -7.74
C SER A 127 -11.60 24.99 -7.57
N ARG A 128 -11.02 24.17 -8.46
CA ARG A 128 -9.66 23.64 -8.29
C ARG A 128 -8.60 24.74 -8.20
N LEU A 129 -8.57 25.66 -9.17
CA LEU A 129 -7.61 26.77 -9.17
C LEU A 129 -7.78 27.69 -7.95
N ALA A 130 -9.03 27.94 -7.54
CA ALA A 130 -9.31 28.75 -6.36
C ALA A 130 -8.78 28.10 -5.08
N LEU A 131 -8.92 26.78 -4.94
CA LEU A 131 -8.39 26.03 -3.80
C LEU A 131 -6.86 26.04 -3.76
N VAL A 132 -6.18 25.90 -4.90
CA VAL A 132 -4.71 26.00 -4.95
C VAL A 132 -4.24 27.37 -4.48
N GLU A 133 -4.83 28.44 -5.02
CA GLU A 133 -4.44 29.81 -4.67
C GLU A 133 -4.77 30.15 -3.22
N LEU A 134 -5.93 29.71 -2.72
CA LEU A 134 -6.32 29.90 -1.33
C LEU A 134 -5.35 29.20 -0.36
N ASN A 135 -4.97 27.95 -0.65
CA ASN A 135 -4.04 27.19 0.18
C ASN A 135 -2.64 27.80 0.15
N ARG A 136 -2.16 28.25 -1.01
CA ARG A 136 -0.87 28.97 -1.11
C ARG A 136 -0.87 30.24 -0.25
N ARG A 137 -1.96 31.02 -0.27
CA ARG A 137 -2.08 32.26 0.53
C ARG A 137 -2.23 32.01 2.03
N LYS A 138 -2.87 30.90 2.41
CA LYS A 138 -3.12 30.53 3.81
C LYS A 138 -2.13 29.47 4.33
N ALA A 139 -1.01 29.27 3.64
CA ALA A 139 -0.02 28.29 4.02
C ALA A 139 0.49 28.58 5.44
N ARG A 140 0.32 27.61 6.34
CA ARG A 140 0.93 27.65 7.67
C ARG A 140 2.43 27.31 7.57
N PRO A 141 3.25 27.69 8.56
CA PRO A 141 4.63 27.23 8.63
C PRO A 141 4.73 25.70 8.64
N ALA A 142 5.78 25.15 8.02
CA ALA A 142 6.05 23.73 8.05
C ALA A 142 6.36 23.28 9.49
N GLY A 143 5.79 22.16 9.91
CA GLY A 143 6.10 21.51 11.18
C GLY A 143 7.25 20.53 11.00
N ALA A 144 8.06 20.31 12.04
CA ALA A 144 9.06 19.25 12.07
C ALA A 144 8.47 17.97 12.66
N PHE A 145 8.65 16.85 11.96
CA PHE A 145 8.06 15.54 12.29
C PHE A 145 9.11 14.47 12.54
N MET A 146 10.34 14.70 12.09
CA MET A 146 11.50 13.95 12.53
C MET A 146 12.59 14.97 12.82
N THR A 147 13.19 14.88 14.00
CA THR A 147 14.22 15.83 14.43
C THR A 147 15.41 15.07 15.02
N GLU A 148 16.62 15.57 14.80
CA GLU A 148 17.83 15.06 15.45
C GLU A 148 18.35 16.08 16.45
N VAL A 149 18.75 15.57 17.62
CA VAL A 149 19.44 16.34 18.65
C VAL A 149 20.75 15.64 18.97
N LYS A 150 21.87 16.33 18.78
CA LYS A 150 23.17 15.86 19.26
C LYS A 150 23.23 15.97 20.79
N LEU A 151 23.66 14.90 21.45
CA LEU A 151 23.87 14.81 22.89
C LEU A 151 25.22 14.14 23.14
N GLY A 152 26.21 14.91 23.63
CA GLY A 152 27.58 14.42 23.79
C GLY A 152 28.15 13.90 22.46
N GLU A 153 28.66 12.67 22.47
CA GLU A 153 29.22 12.01 21.29
C GLU A 153 28.14 11.31 20.42
N GLY A 154 26.90 11.21 20.91
CA GLY A 154 25.80 10.52 20.24
C GLY A 154 24.67 11.44 19.79
N SER A 155 23.53 10.84 19.50
CA SER A 155 22.34 11.60 19.08
C SER A 155 21.02 10.93 19.42
N VAL A 156 19.99 11.76 19.50
CA VAL A 156 18.61 11.35 19.70
C VAL A 156 17.79 11.82 18.51
N ILE A 157 17.17 10.88 17.80
CA ILE A 157 16.21 11.13 16.73
C ILE A 157 14.81 10.97 17.31
N CYS A 158 14.05 12.05 17.33
CA CYS A 158 12.65 12.06 17.72
C CYS A 158 11.78 11.99 16.47
N SER A 159 11.04 10.90 16.29
CA SER A 159 10.14 10.67 15.16
C SER A 159 8.68 10.73 15.61
N GLN A 160 7.88 11.57 14.94
CA GLN A 160 6.42 11.64 15.11
C GLN A 160 5.66 10.81 14.07
N LEU A 161 6.38 10.04 13.24
CA LEU A 161 5.78 9.20 12.20
C LEU A 161 5.04 8.01 12.83
N LEU A 162 3.78 7.84 12.45
CA LEU A 162 2.92 6.77 12.96
C LEU A 162 3.34 5.40 12.40
N THR A 163 3.54 4.42 13.28
CA THR A 163 3.99 3.06 12.96
C THR A 163 2.83 2.06 12.79
N GLY A 164 1.70 2.52 12.25
CA GLY A 164 0.45 1.74 12.22
C GLY A 164 0.62 0.29 11.73
N PRO A 165 -0.07 -0.69 12.34
CA PRO A 165 0.06 -2.09 11.96
C PRO A 165 -0.29 -2.29 10.48
N GLY A 166 0.57 -2.99 9.74
CA GLY A 166 0.40 -3.23 8.31
C GLY A 166 0.78 -2.05 7.40
N SER A 167 1.44 -1.01 7.91
CA SER A 167 1.96 0.08 7.08
C SER A 167 3.32 -0.30 6.47
N ASP A 168 3.30 -0.78 5.23
CA ASP A 168 4.55 -1.09 4.48
C ASP A 168 5.44 0.15 4.33
N LYS A 169 4.84 1.35 4.24
CA LYS A 169 5.57 2.62 4.20
C LYS A 169 6.35 2.86 5.49
N ALA A 170 5.71 2.65 6.64
CA ALA A 170 6.38 2.80 7.93
C ALA A 170 7.51 1.78 8.09
N VAL A 171 7.27 0.51 7.69
CA VAL A 171 8.31 -0.52 7.71
C VAL A 171 9.51 -0.10 6.86
N ARG A 172 9.29 0.30 5.59
CA ARG A 172 10.38 0.76 4.71
C ARG A 172 11.15 1.95 5.28
N LEU A 173 10.44 2.96 5.82
CA LEU A 173 11.06 4.15 6.41
C LEU A 173 11.91 3.81 7.63
N TYR A 174 11.38 3.05 8.59
CA TYR A 174 12.10 2.70 9.80
C TYR A 174 13.23 1.70 9.54
N THR A 175 13.06 0.76 8.61
CA THR A 175 14.16 -0.12 8.16
C THR A 175 15.29 0.71 7.54
N ARG A 176 14.97 1.68 6.67
CA ARG A 176 15.99 2.57 6.08
C ARG A 176 16.67 3.43 7.13
N LEU A 177 15.90 4.04 8.04
CA LEU A 177 16.43 4.84 9.15
C LEU A 177 17.42 4.03 9.99
N LEU A 178 16.99 2.87 10.47
CA LEU A 178 17.81 2.01 11.32
C LEU A 178 19.05 1.49 10.57
N ALA A 179 18.94 1.17 9.27
CA ALA A 179 20.09 0.83 8.44
C ALA A 179 21.09 1.99 8.33
N ASN A 180 20.62 3.23 8.14
CA ASN A 180 21.45 4.43 8.10
C ASN A 180 22.14 4.70 9.45
N LEU A 181 21.52 4.26 10.55
CA LEU A 181 22.07 4.29 11.92
C LEU A 181 22.97 3.08 12.23
N GLY A 182 23.26 2.23 11.23
CA GLY A 182 24.17 1.09 11.38
C GLY A 182 23.57 -0.15 12.04
N ALA A 183 22.23 -0.24 12.15
CA ALA A 183 21.60 -1.46 12.63
C ALA A 183 21.79 -2.61 11.64
N SER A 184 22.17 -3.78 12.15
CA SER A 184 22.16 -5.03 11.40
C SER A 184 20.78 -5.70 11.49
N PHE A 185 20.21 -6.09 10.36
CA PHE A 185 18.99 -6.89 10.31
C PHE A 185 19.35 -8.35 10.05
N ASP A 186 18.82 -9.25 10.87
CA ASP A 186 18.72 -10.67 10.58
C ASP A 186 17.27 -10.94 10.22
N ASP A 187 16.92 -10.64 8.97
CA ASP A 187 15.54 -10.60 8.51
C ASP A 187 15.06 -11.92 7.88
N GLY A 188 15.93 -12.93 7.81
CA GLY A 188 15.61 -14.23 7.23
C GLY A 188 15.06 -14.15 5.79
N LEU A 189 15.27 -13.02 5.09
CA LEU A 189 14.62 -12.77 3.79
C LEU A 189 15.07 -13.80 2.74
N LEU A 190 16.31 -14.28 2.85
CA LEU A 190 16.89 -15.33 2.02
C LEU A 190 16.45 -16.74 2.42
N ASP A 191 15.86 -16.92 3.60
CA ASP A 191 15.34 -18.20 4.10
C ASP A 191 13.84 -18.39 3.82
N SER A 192 13.16 -17.33 3.36
CA SER A 192 11.72 -17.37 3.07
C SER A 192 11.44 -18.10 1.75
N VAL A 193 10.75 -19.25 1.84
CA VAL A 193 10.21 -19.95 0.67
C VAL A 193 8.81 -19.40 0.41
N LYS A 194 8.63 -18.71 -0.72
CA LYS A 194 7.32 -18.19 -1.16
C LYS A 194 6.24 -19.28 -1.13
N GLY A 195 5.13 -19.01 -0.45
CA GLY A 195 3.95 -19.85 -0.36
C GLY A 195 2.82 -19.39 -1.28
N ASP A 196 1.62 -19.92 -1.03
CA ASP A 196 0.44 -19.60 -1.84
C ASP A 196 0.10 -18.11 -1.84
N GLY A 197 0.32 -17.42 -0.72
CA GLY A 197 0.10 -15.98 -0.61
C GLY A 197 0.91 -15.17 -1.62
N GLU A 198 2.19 -15.51 -1.76
CA GLU A 198 3.13 -14.81 -2.63
C GLU A 198 3.07 -15.26 -4.09
N TRP A 199 2.48 -16.42 -4.39
CA TRP A 199 2.27 -16.92 -5.76
C TRP A 199 0.86 -16.71 -6.32
N ALA A 200 -0.10 -16.28 -5.48
CA ALA A 200 -1.47 -16.01 -5.92
C ALA A 200 -1.56 -14.88 -6.94
N VAL A 201 -2.62 -14.88 -7.76
CA VAL A 201 -2.97 -13.79 -8.68
C VAL A 201 -2.95 -12.46 -7.92
N GLU A 202 -2.13 -11.53 -8.39
CA GLU A 202 -1.81 -10.30 -7.65
C GLU A 202 -2.99 -9.34 -7.56
N THR A 203 -3.66 -9.14 -8.69
CA THR A 203 -4.74 -8.18 -8.80
C THR A 203 -5.82 -8.64 -9.79
N MET A 204 -7.08 -8.27 -9.52
CA MET A 204 -8.21 -8.47 -10.42
C MET A 204 -9.15 -7.27 -10.39
N MET A 205 -9.83 -7.00 -11.51
CA MET A 205 -10.96 -6.07 -11.55
C MET A 205 -12.23 -6.80 -11.12
N ALA A 206 -13.05 -6.21 -10.26
CA ALA A 206 -14.26 -6.81 -9.72
C ALA A 206 -15.50 -5.94 -10.00
N LEU A 207 -16.57 -6.53 -10.51
CA LEU A 207 -17.84 -5.84 -10.76
C LEU A 207 -19.04 -6.65 -10.20
N PRO A 208 -19.93 -6.05 -9.40
CA PRO A 208 -21.15 -6.73 -8.97
C PRO A 208 -22.20 -6.76 -10.09
N CYS A 209 -22.85 -7.91 -10.24
CA CYS A 209 -24.10 -8.04 -11.01
C CYS A 209 -25.25 -7.53 -10.13
N LEU A 210 -25.70 -6.30 -10.39
CA LEU A 210 -26.80 -5.70 -9.64
C LEU A 210 -28.14 -6.38 -9.97
N PRO A 211 -29.14 -6.35 -9.07
CA PRO A 211 -30.41 -7.05 -9.27
C PRO A 211 -31.19 -6.67 -10.54
N HIS A 212 -30.94 -5.49 -11.09
CA HIS A 212 -31.59 -5.00 -12.31
C HIS A 212 -30.81 -5.31 -13.60
N ILE A 213 -29.62 -5.91 -13.48
CA ILE A 213 -28.78 -6.29 -14.63
C ILE A 213 -29.12 -7.74 -15.00
N HIS A 214 -29.32 -8.00 -16.29
CA HIS A 214 -29.54 -9.35 -16.80
C HIS A 214 -28.23 -10.15 -16.75
N PHE A 215 -28.21 -11.17 -15.89
CA PHE A 215 -27.01 -11.97 -15.64
C PHE A 215 -26.45 -12.64 -16.90
N GLU A 216 -27.29 -13.27 -17.72
CA GLU A 216 -26.81 -14.00 -18.91
C GLU A 216 -26.22 -13.06 -19.97
N GLU A 217 -26.79 -11.85 -20.11
CA GLU A 217 -26.25 -10.83 -21.02
C GLU A 217 -24.91 -10.29 -20.52
N MET A 218 -24.82 -10.00 -19.22
CA MET A 218 -23.57 -9.59 -18.58
C MET A 218 -22.51 -10.69 -18.70
N LYS A 219 -22.89 -11.95 -18.49
CA LYS A 219 -22.01 -13.10 -18.61
C LYS A 219 -21.49 -13.25 -20.04
N ALA A 220 -22.36 -13.23 -21.04
CA ALA A 220 -21.99 -13.31 -22.45
C ALA A 220 -21.00 -12.19 -22.83
N TYR A 221 -21.27 -10.97 -22.37
CA TYR A 221 -20.37 -9.83 -22.55
C TYR A 221 -19.00 -10.03 -21.89
N TYR A 222 -18.98 -10.50 -20.64
CA TYR A 222 -17.73 -10.66 -19.88
C TYR A 222 -16.84 -11.78 -20.42
N ILE A 223 -17.41 -12.85 -20.98
CA ILE A 223 -16.63 -14.01 -21.48
C ILE A 223 -16.25 -13.89 -22.96
N ASP A 224 -16.78 -12.90 -23.70
CA ASP A 224 -16.48 -12.74 -25.13
C ASP A 224 -14.98 -12.50 -25.39
N PRO A 225 -14.26 -13.42 -26.06
CA PRO A 225 -12.83 -13.28 -26.34
C PRO A 225 -12.47 -12.05 -27.20
N GLU A 226 -13.37 -11.59 -28.06
CA GLU A 226 -13.14 -10.47 -28.97
C GLU A 226 -13.38 -9.11 -28.29
N PHE A 227 -14.10 -9.11 -27.17
CA PHE A 227 -14.43 -7.87 -26.47
C PHE A 227 -13.30 -7.41 -25.57
N SER A 228 -12.73 -6.24 -25.86
CA SER A 228 -11.78 -5.56 -24.96
C SER A 228 -12.53 -4.98 -23.77
N LEU A 229 -12.38 -5.59 -22.58
CA LEU A 229 -12.84 -5.06 -21.29
C LEU A 229 -12.26 -3.66 -20.95
N ASN A 230 -11.46 -3.07 -21.82
CA ASN A 230 -10.69 -1.86 -21.54
C ASN A 230 -10.72 -0.79 -22.60
N ASN A 231 -11.57 -0.90 -23.63
CA ASN A 231 -11.43 0.02 -24.76
C ASN A 231 -11.82 1.48 -24.50
N LEU A 232 -12.47 1.89 -23.40
CA LEU A 232 -12.71 3.33 -23.14
C LEU A 232 -13.24 3.62 -21.72
N GLY A 233 -12.59 3.05 -20.69
CA GLY A 233 -12.66 3.62 -19.34
C GLY A 233 -13.51 2.89 -18.30
N GLU A 234 -13.76 1.59 -18.41
CA GLU A 234 -14.39 0.84 -17.31
C GLU A 234 -13.48 0.74 -16.07
N GLY A 235 -12.15 0.71 -16.27
CA GLY A 235 -11.15 0.90 -15.22
C GLY A 235 -10.81 2.37 -14.88
N LEU A 236 -11.19 3.33 -15.75
CA LEU A 236 -10.84 4.75 -15.63
C LEU A 236 -11.99 5.62 -15.09
N TYR A 237 -13.25 5.20 -15.29
CA TYR A 237 -14.50 5.85 -14.88
C TYR A 237 -15.16 5.18 -13.66
N GLY A 238 -14.52 4.18 -13.06
CA GLY A 238 -14.77 3.78 -11.67
C GLY A 238 -15.96 2.86 -11.41
N TRP A 239 -16.44 2.09 -12.39
CA TRP A 239 -17.51 1.11 -12.15
C TRP A 239 -16.97 -0.25 -11.68
N MET A 240 -15.79 -0.65 -12.17
CA MET A 240 -15.08 -1.84 -11.68
C MET A 240 -14.12 -1.49 -10.54
N GLN A 241 -14.03 -2.35 -9.52
CA GLN A 241 -13.16 -2.19 -8.36
C GLN A 241 -11.84 -2.95 -8.57
N LYS A 242 -10.69 -2.29 -8.40
CA LYS A 242 -9.39 -2.99 -8.38
C LYS A 242 -9.22 -3.67 -7.02
N LYS A 243 -9.12 -5.00 -7.04
CA LYS A 243 -8.86 -5.83 -5.86
C LYS A 243 -7.44 -6.35 -5.90
N GLU A 244 -6.73 -6.21 -4.80
CA GLU A 244 -5.35 -6.66 -4.64
C GLU A 244 -5.34 -7.84 -3.65
N ARG A 245 -4.48 -8.84 -3.90
CA ARG A 245 -4.31 -9.96 -2.98
C ARG A 245 -3.79 -9.47 -1.62
N ARG A 246 -4.15 -10.19 -0.57
CA ARG A 246 -3.62 -9.97 0.78
C ARG A 246 -2.30 -10.70 0.95
N PRO A 247 -1.26 -10.07 1.53
CA PRO A 247 0.05 -10.69 1.72
C PRO A 247 0.04 -11.98 2.55
N GLY A 248 -0.95 -12.19 3.42
CA GLY A 248 -0.97 -13.33 4.34
C GLY A 248 -1.50 -14.65 3.74
N ASP A 249 -2.58 -14.58 2.95
CA ASP A 249 -3.30 -15.77 2.47
C ASP A 249 -3.51 -15.80 0.95
N GLY A 250 -3.05 -14.76 0.24
CA GLY A 250 -3.18 -14.65 -1.22
C GLY A 250 -4.61 -14.39 -1.69
N THR A 251 -5.55 -14.15 -0.78
CA THR A 251 -6.94 -13.86 -1.13
C THR A 251 -7.15 -12.38 -1.36
N LEU A 252 -8.00 -12.06 -2.34
CA LEU A 252 -8.64 -10.75 -2.46
C LEU A 252 -9.95 -10.74 -1.66
N ARG A 253 -10.33 -9.57 -1.13
CA ARG A 253 -11.58 -9.39 -0.36
C ARG A 253 -12.55 -8.47 -1.07
N ILE A 254 -13.81 -8.87 -1.13
CA ILE A 254 -14.95 -8.04 -1.48
C ILE A 254 -15.77 -7.86 -0.20
N ALA A 255 -15.68 -6.68 0.41
CA ALA A 255 -16.43 -6.36 1.62
C ALA A 255 -17.92 -6.19 1.28
N ASN A 256 -18.80 -6.72 2.14
CA ASN A 256 -20.26 -6.64 1.98
C ASN A 256 -20.73 -7.07 0.58
N ALA A 257 -20.22 -8.19 0.07
CA ALA A 257 -20.57 -8.73 -1.24
C ALA A 257 -22.08 -9.04 -1.37
N GLY A 258 -22.76 -9.23 -0.24
CA GLY A 258 -24.20 -9.54 -0.19
C GLY A 258 -24.49 -10.86 -0.88
N ASN A 259 -25.67 -10.97 -1.50
CA ASN A 259 -26.07 -12.15 -2.29
C ASN A 259 -25.89 -11.92 -3.81
N ASN A 260 -25.21 -10.86 -4.21
CA ASN A 260 -24.99 -10.55 -5.62
C ASN A 260 -23.92 -11.47 -6.21
N ARG A 261 -23.99 -11.71 -7.52
CA ARG A 261 -22.88 -12.31 -8.25
C ARG A 261 -21.80 -11.27 -8.51
N TRP A 262 -20.55 -11.69 -8.48
CA TRP A 262 -19.39 -10.84 -8.72
C TRP A 262 -18.57 -11.38 -9.87
N PHE A 263 -18.28 -10.52 -10.83
CA PHE A 263 -17.42 -10.80 -11.98
C PHE A 263 -16.02 -10.28 -11.66
N LEU A 264 -15.05 -11.18 -11.60
CA LEU A 264 -13.65 -10.86 -11.38
C LEU A 264 -12.87 -11.18 -12.65
N SER A 265 -12.03 -10.26 -13.11
CA SER A 265 -11.25 -10.45 -14.34
C SER A 265 -9.82 -9.95 -14.22
N CYS A 266 -8.89 -10.68 -14.83
CA CYS A 266 -7.53 -10.22 -15.11
C CYS A 266 -6.99 -10.90 -16.37
N PHE A 267 -5.86 -10.41 -16.87
CA PHE A 267 -5.08 -11.07 -17.89
C PHE A 267 -3.86 -11.74 -17.29
N VAL A 268 -3.57 -12.95 -17.75
CA VAL A 268 -2.40 -13.75 -17.37
C VAL A 268 -1.50 -13.82 -18.59
N ASP A 269 -0.41 -13.06 -18.59
CA ASP A 269 0.60 -13.12 -19.65
C ASP A 269 1.59 -14.25 -19.34
N VAL A 270 1.69 -15.19 -20.28
CA VAL A 270 2.64 -16.29 -20.24
C VAL A 270 3.81 -15.95 -21.15
N PRO A 271 5.05 -15.88 -20.64
CA PRO A 271 6.18 -15.43 -21.41
C PRO A 271 6.40 -16.31 -22.64
N GLY A 272 6.51 -15.67 -23.80
CA GLY A 272 6.80 -16.30 -25.08
C GLY A 272 7.95 -15.61 -25.81
N LYS A 273 8.61 -16.32 -26.71
CA LYS A 273 9.56 -15.71 -27.66
C LYS A 273 8.80 -15.22 -28.89
N ALA A 274 9.04 -13.97 -29.27
CA ALA A 274 8.45 -13.39 -30.47
C ALA A 274 8.77 -14.25 -31.70
N GLY A 275 7.74 -14.69 -32.43
CA GLY A 275 7.87 -15.51 -33.63
C GLY A 275 7.82 -17.02 -33.43
N GLU A 276 7.69 -17.53 -32.20
CA GLU A 276 7.41 -18.95 -31.96
C GLU A 276 5.90 -19.24 -32.01
N ALA A 277 5.54 -20.46 -32.41
CA ALA A 277 4.15 -20.91 -32.38
C ALA A 277 3.61 -20.92 -30.95
N ALA A 278 2.33 -20.62 -30.77
CA ALA A 278 1.68 -20.64 -29.46
C ALA A 278 1.85 -22.02 -28.80
N GLN A 279 2.60 -22.05 -27.71
CA GLN A 279 2.75 -23.24 -26.87
C GLN A 279 1.63 -23.26 -25.83
N HIS A 280 1.19 -24.47 -25.50
CA HIS A 280 0.18 -24.72 -24.48
C HIS A 280 0.85 -25.27 -23.21
N TYR A 281 0.55 -24.66 -22.08
CA TYR A 281 1.07 -24.99 -20.76
C TYR A 281 -0.04 -25.59 -19.91
N PRO A 282 -0.12 -26.92 -19.83
CA PRO A 282 -1.13 -27.58 -19.02
C PRO A 282 -0.79 -27.46 -17.53
N GLY A 283 -1.80 -27.20 -16.72
CA GLY A 283 -1.68 -26.98 -15.28
C GLY A 283 -3.00 -27.16 -14.55
N ARG A 284 -3.11 -26.52 -13.40
CA ARG A 284 -4.32 -26.44 -12.58
C ARG A 284 -4.32 -25.18 -11.73
N LEU A 285 -5.49 -24.77 -11.26
CA LEU A 285 -5.65 -23.71 -10.28
C LEU A 285 -5.70 -24.31 -8.87
N ARG A 286 -5.06 -23.68 -7.91
CA ARG A 286 -5.46 -23.78 -6.50
C ARG A 286 -6.40 -22.61 -6.23
N ILE A 287 -7.61 -22.93 -5.81
CA ILE A 287 -8.67 -21.95 -5.58
C ILE A 287 -8.97 -21.88 -4.08
N ASN A 288 -8.83 -20.71 -3.48
CA ASN A 288 -9.08 -20.49 -2.06
C ASN A 288 -10.35 -19.63 -1.90
N THR A 289 -11.50 -20.26 -1.65
CA THR A 289 -12.80 -19.60 -1.48
C THR A 289 -13.81 -20.55 -0.86
N ASP A 290 -14.73 -19.99 -0.06
CA ASP A 290 -15.93 -20.71 0.41
C ASP A 290 -17.17 -20.42 -0.45
N ALA A 291 -17.05 -19.47 -1.40
CA ALA A 291 -18.15 -19.07 -2.28
C ALA A 291 -18.21 -19.97 -3.53
N PRO A 292 -19.43 -20.34 -4.00
CA PRO A 292 -19.59 -21.00 -5.29
C PRO A 292 -19.02 -20.15 -6.43
N TYR A 293 -18.35 -20.80 -7.39
CA TYR A 293 -17.63 -20.12 -8.46
C TYR A 293 -17.76 -20.80 -9.82
N GLU A 294 -17.56 -20.01 -10.88
CA GLU A 294 -17.30 -20.47 -12.25
C GLU A 294 -16.01 -19.82 -12.76
N ILE A 295 -15.15 -20.59 -13.43
CA ILE A 295 -13.90 -20.09 -14.03
C ILE A 295 -14.01 -20.16 -15.55
N TYR A 296 -13.74 -19.05 -16.22
CA TYR A 296 -13.61 -18.98 -17.66
C TYR A 296 -12.19 -18.58 -18.03
N LEU A 297 -11.66 -19.24 -19.05
CA LEU A 297 -10.35 -18.97 -19.61
C LEU A 297 -10.49 -18.79 -21.11
N ASN A 298 -10.05 -17.65 -21.63
CA ASN A 298 -10.15 -17.30 -23.06
C ASN A 298 -11.57 -17.47 -23.62
N GLY A 299 -12.58 -17.19 -22.78
CA GLY A 299 -14.00 -17.27 -23.09
C GLY A 299 -14.65 -18.64 -22.93
N GLU A 300 -13.89 -19.69 -22.64
CA GLU A 300 -14.40 -21.03 -22.43
C GLU A 300 -14.53 -21.37 -20.93
N LEU A 301 -15.60 -22.07 -20.56
CA LEU A 301 -15.79 -22.57 -19.19
C LEU A 301 -14.77 -23.66 -18.88
N VAL A 302 -13.97 -23.47 -17.84
CA VAL A 302 -13.09 -24.51 -17.30
C VAL A 302 -13.90 -25.34 -16.30
N SER A 303 -14.27 -26.57 -16.66
CA SER A 303 -15.18 -27.40 -15.84
C SER A 303 -14.58 -27.89 -14.53
N GLU A 304 -13.29 -28.24 -14.52
CA GLU A 304 -12.58 -28.73 -13.33
C GLU A 304 -11.24 -28.00 -13.15
N PRO A 305 -11.24 -26.69 -12.84
CA PRO A 305 -10.04 -25.85 -12.85
C PRO A 305 -8.98 -26.31 -11.83
N GLU A 306 -9.40 -26.96 -10.74
CA GLU A 306 -8.48 -27.51 -9.73
C GLU A 306 -7.80 -28.83 -10.16
N ARG A 307 -8.24 -29.42 -11.26
CA ARG A 307 -7.65 -30.64 -11.84
C ARG A 307 -6.88 -30.33 -13.10
N GLU A 308 -7.47 -29.56 -14.00
CA GLU A 308 -6.88 -29.26 -15.30
C GLU A 308 -7.29 -27.87 -15.81
N LEU A 309 -6.29 -27.14 -16.30
CA LEU A 309 -6.43 -25.95 -17.12
C LEU A 309 -5.28 -25.95 -18.15
N THR A 310 -5.42 -25.18 -19.23
CA THR A 310 -4.32 -24.97 -20.18
C THR A 310 -4.16 -23.49 -20.47
N LEU A 311 -3.00 -22.92 -20.16
CA LEU A 311 -2.64 -21.58 -20.63
C LEU A 311 -1.99 -21.66 -22.00
N GLN A 312 -2.21 -20.65 -22.85
CA GLN A 312 -1.44 -20.47 -24.08
C GLN A 312 -0.32 -19.46 -23.86
N THR A 313 0.70 -19.50 -24.71
CA THR A 313 1.74 -18.46 -24.74
C THR A 313 1.13 -17.09 -25.04
N GLY A 314 1.63 -16.05 -24.38
CA GLY A 314 1.10 -14.70 -24.44
C GLY A 314 -0.11 -14.52 -23.52
N LEU A 315 -1.03 -13.65 -23.94
CA LEU A 315 -2.12 -13.20 -23.10
C LEU A 315 -3.24 -14.25 -22.98
N ASN A 316 -3.60 -14.59 -21.74
CA ASN A 316 -4.77 -15.38 -21.41
C ASN A 316 -5.75 -14.51 -20.63
N ARG A 317 -7.04 -14.60 -20.96
CA ARG A 317 -8.10 -13.89 -20.23
C ARG A 317 -8.69 -14.81 -19.17
N LEU A 318 -8.56 -14.42 -17.91
CA LEU A 318 -9.12 -15.14 -16.78
C LEU A 318 -10.32 -14.39 -16.22
N ILE A 319 -11.46 -15.08 -16.12
CA ILE A 319 -12.67 -14.55 -15.49
C ILE A 319 -13.13 -15.55 -14.43
N ALA A 320 -13.40 -15.05 -13.24
CA ALA A 320 -14.06 -15.79 -12.18
C ALA A 320 -15.41 -15.14 -11.87
N ILE A 321 -16.49 -15.92 -11.90
CA ILE A 321 -17.82 -15.49 -11.48
C ILE A 321 -18.08 -16.11 -10.12
N LEU A 322 -18.31 -15.28 -9.10
CA LEU A 322 -18.48 -15.71 -7.72
C LEU A 322 -19.89 -15.39 -7.23
N GLN A 323 -20.52 -16.32 -6.50
CA GLN A 323 -21.80 -16.10 -5.87
C GLN A 323 -21.61 -15.58 -4.44
N GLY A 324 -22.07 -14.35 -4.17
CA GLY A 324 -22.09 -13.80 -2.82
C GLY A 324 -22.93 -14.66 -1.86
N THR A 325 -22.45 -14.80 -0.63
CA THR A 325 -23.02 -15.65 0.43
C THR A 325 -23.71 -14.85 1.54
N GLY A 326 -23.96 -13.55 1.33
CA GLY A 326 -24.64 -12.67 2.28
C GLY A 326 -23.72 -11.84 3.18
N GLY A 327 -22.40 -12.02 3.06
CA GLY A 327 -21.39 -11.30 3.85
C GLY A 327 -20.21 -10.84 3.01
N ASP A 328 -19.02 -10.85 3.60
CA ASP A 328 -17.78 -10.64 2.87
C ASP A 328 -17.45 -11.86 2.01
N LEU A 329 -16.79 -11.60 0.88
CA LEU A 329 -16.30 -12.65 -0.01
C LEU A 329 -14.77 -12.59 -0.05
N ALA A 330 -14.13 -13.75 0.12
CA ALA A 330 -12.69 -13.93 -0.04
C ALA A 330 -12.46 -14.93 -1.18
N PHE A 331 -11.51 -14.62 -2.06
CA PHE A 331 -11.20 -15.46 -3.22
C PHE A 331 -9.72 -15.38 -3.54
N GLY A 332 -9.05 -16.49 -3.78
CA GLY A 332 -7.64 -16.55 -4.15
C GLY A 332 -7.42 -17.57 -5.26
N LEU A 333 -6.51 -17.28 -6.16
CA LEU A 333 -6.17 -18.14 -7.30
C LEU A 333 -4.66 -18.28 -7.39
N THR A 334 -4.15 -19.50 -7.50
CA THR A 334 -2.72 -19.75 -7.73
C THR A 334 -2.54 -20.75 -8.87
N PHE A 335 -1.71 -20.41 -9.86
CA PHE A 335 -1.42 -21.28 -11.00
C PHE A 335 -0.34 -22.30 -10.64
N LEU A 336 -0.65 -23.57 -10.86
CA LEU A 336 0.23 -24.69 -10.59
C LEU A 336 0.47 -25.52 -11.85
N ASN A 337 1.70 -26.02 -12.00
CA ASN A 337 2.02 -27.10 -12.92
C ASN A 337 1.27 -28.37 -12.51
N ARG A 338 1.17 -29.35 -13.43
CA ARG A 338 0.53 -30.65 -13.16
C ARG A 338 1.14 -31.40 -11.98
N ASP A 339 2.42 -31.22 -11.73
CA ASP A 339 3.15 -31.81 -10.59
C ASP A 339 2.87 -31.09 -9.24
N GLY A 340 2.10 -30.00 -9.26
CA GLY A 340 1.76 -29.20 -8.09
C GLY A 340 2.77 -28.11 -7.73
N THR A 341 3.85 -27.94 -8.49
CA THR A 341 4.77 -26.81 -8.33
C THR A 341 4.15 -25.52 -8.89
N TYR A 342 4.56 -24.37 -8.39
CA TYR A 342 4.06 -23.08 -8.88
C TYR A 342 4.47 -22.83 -10.34
N MET A 343 3.53 -22.34 -11.15
CA MET A 343 3.85 -21.78 -12.46
C MET A 343 4.58 -20.45 -12.26
N LYS A 344 5.86 -20.39 -12.64
CA LYS A 344 6.72 -19.23 -12.44
C LYS A 344 6.77 -18.37 -13.70
N GLY A 345 6.97 -17.07 -13.53
CA GLY A 345 7.15 -16.13 -14.63
C GLY A 345 5.85 -15.65 -15.28
N LEU A 346 4.69 -15.94 -14.69
CA LEU A 346 3.41 -15.36 -15.10
C LEU A 346 3.37 -13.88 -14.68
N GLU A 347 2.81 -13.04 -15.55
CA GLU A 347 2.54 -11.64 -15.27
C GLU A 347 1.02 -11.39 -15.27
N TYR A 348 0.53 -10.63 -14.28
CA TYR A 348 -0.90 -10.36 -14.14
C TYR A 348 -1.19 -8.90 -14.51
N ARG A 349 -1.98 -8.70 -15.57
CA ARG A 349 -2.34 -7.36 -16.06
C ARG A 349 -3.83 -7.09 -15.87
N LEU A 350 -4.18 -5.84 -15.60
CA LEU A 350 -5.58 -5.42 -15.52
C LEU A 350 -6.10 -4.87 -16.86
N THR A 351 -5.20 -4.33 -17.69
CA THR A 351 -5.52 -3.79 -19.02
C THR A 351 -4.64 -4.38 -20.12
N LEU A 352 -5.16 -4.35 -21.36
CA LEU A 352 -4.39 -4.74 -22.56
C LEU A 352 -3.28 -3.72 -22.84
N ASP A 353 -3.58 -2.44 -22.64
CA ASP A 353 -2.66 -1.32 -22.72
C ASP A 353 -2.41 -0.79 -21.30
N GLU A 354 -1.49 -1.38 -20.54
CA GLU A 354 -0.87 -0.66 -19.43
C GLU A 354 0.16 0.31 -20.03
N VAL A 355 -0.32 1.47 -20.49
CA VAL A 355 0.59 2.59 -20.75
C VAL A 355 1.11 3.02 -19.37
N GLU A 356 2.34 2.62 -19.04
CA GLU A 356 3.08 3.22 -17.93
C GLU A 356 2.98 4.74 -18.08
N PRO A 357 2.45 5.46 -17.07
CA PRO A 357 2.46 6.92 -17.13
C PRO A 357 3.93 7.38 -17.17
N LYS A 358 4.30 8.02 -18.28
CA LYS A 358 5.61 8.65 -18.48
C LYS A 358 5.86 9.81 -17.53
#